data_AF-A0A4Z0NE25-F1
#
_entry.id   AF-A0A4Z0NE25-F1
#
_cell.length_a   1.000
_cell.length_b   1.000
_cell.length_c   1.000
_cell.angle_alpha   90.00
_cell.angle_beta   90.00
_cell.angle_gamma   90.00
#
_symmetry.space_group_name_H-M   'P 1'
#
loop_
_entity.id
_entity.type
_entity.pdbx_description
1 polymer ?
#
loop_
_entity_poly.entity_id
_entity_poly.type
_entity_poly.pdbx_seq_one_letter_code
_entity_poly.pdbx_strand_id
1 'polypeptide(L)'
;PATVLTLPRLLLIYAVTALGYGGVFTAFTFLAPMMQDLAGFSPAAVSWILLGYGVSVAIGNIWGGKLADKHGAVPALKFIFAALFVLLMVFQVTASTQYAALATILVMGIFAFGNVPGLQVYVVQKAEQFTPNAVDVASGLNIAAFNIGIALGSVIGGQTVAHYGLAQTPWIGALIVLVAFLLMGVSGRLDKPVRIALE
;
A
#
# COMPACT_ATOMS: atom_id res chain seq x y z
N PRO A 1 -23.41 8.33 -11.23
CA PRO A 1 -22.85 7.06 -10.70
C PRO A 1 -21.98 6.28 -11.72
N ALA A 2 -22.51 5.95 -12.91
CA ALA A 2 -21.76 5.19 -13.92
C ALA A 2 -20.50 5.92 -14.45
N THR A 3 -20.52 7.25 -14.47
CA THR A 3 -19.41 8.08 -14.94
C THR A 3 -18.10 7.87 -14.17
N VAL A 4 -18.20 7.49 -12.89
CA VAL A 4 -17.03 7.23 -12.01
C VAL A 4 -16.22 6.03 -12.51
N LEU A 5 -16.92 5.01 -13.04
CA LEU A 5 -16.31 3.77 -13.57
C LEU A 5 -15.77 3.93 -14.99
N THR A 6 -16.12 5.02 -15.69
CA THR A 6 -15.66 5.27 -17.05
C THR A 6 -14.56 6.33 -17.12
N LEU A 7 -14.27 7.03 -16.02
CA LEU A 7 -13.24 8.07 -15.96
C LEU A 7 -11.85 7.42 -15.85
N PRO A 8 -11.00 7.51 -16.90
CA PRO A 8 -9.70 6.84 -16.91
C PRO A 8 -8.79 7.26 -15.74
N ARG A 9 -8.93 8.51 -15.28
CA ARG A 9 -8.20 9.05 -14.11
C ARG A 9 -8.58 8.33 -12.82
N LEU A 10 -9.87 8.09 -12.57
CA LEU A 10 -10.30 7.42 -11.34
C LEU A 10 -9.96 5.93 -11.39
N LEU A 11 -10.10 5.29 -12.55
CA LEU A 11 -9.66 3.91 -12.77
C LEU A 11 -8.16 3.71 -12.49
N LEU A 12 -7.31 4.66 -12.93
CA LEU A 12 -5.89 4.63 -12.63
C LEU A 12 -5.63 4.70 -11.12
N ILE A 13 -6.37 5.54 -10.38
CA ILE A 13 -6.22 5.65 -8.93
C ILE A 13 -6.69 4.37 -8.24
N TYR A 14 -7.81 3.79 -8.65
CA TYR A 14 -8.27 2.50 -8.12
C TYR A 14 -7.26 1.37 -8.38
N ALA A 15 -6.62 1.36 -9.55
CA ALA A 15 -5.54 0.43 -9.84
C ALA A 15 -4.33 0.65 -8.92
N VAL A 16 -3.93 1.91 -8.69
CA VAL A 16 -2.86 2.23 -7.74
C VAL A 16 -3.23 1.81 -6.31
N THR A 17 -4.48 2.03 -5.88
CA THR A 17 -4.98 1.59 -4.57
C THR A 17 -4.89 0.08 -4.44
N ALA A 18 -5.44 -0.66 -5.41
CA ALA A 18 -5.45 -2.12 -5.39
C ALA A 18 -4.02 -2.70 -5.39
N LEU A 19 -3.12 -2.17 -6.21
CA LEU A 19 -1.74 -2.65 -6.29
C LEU A 19 -0.90 -2.22 -5.09
N GLY A 20 -0.96 -0.95 -4.69
CA GLY A 20 -0.18 -0.43 -3.58
C GLY A 20 -0.51 -1.14 -2.27
N TYR A 21 -1.79 -1.40 -2.03
CA TYR A 21 -2.24 -2.12 -0.84
C TYR A 21 -2.12 -3.64 -0.99
N GLY A 22 -2.43 -4.19 -2.16
CA GLY A 22 -2.27 -5.63 -2.44
C GLY A 22 -0.83 -6.12 -2.37
N GLY A 23 0.14 -5.30 -2.79
CA GLY A 23 1.56 -5.63 -2.66
C GLY A 23 2.00 -5.78 -1.20
N VAL A 24 1.50 -4.92 -0.30
CA VAL A 24 1.73 -5.06 1.15
C VAL A 24 1.10 -6.35 1.68
N PHE A 25 -0.15 -6.64 1.30
CA PHE A 25 -0.86 -7.84 1.74
C PHE A 25 -0.31 -9.15 1.20
N THR A 26 0.51 -9.10 0.13
CA THR A 26 1.21 -10.28 -0.37
C THR A 26 2.12 -10.91 0.68
N ALA A 27 2.82 -10.08 1.47
CA ALA A 27 3.65 -10.53 2.59
C ALA A 27 2.91 -10.49 3.93
N PHE A 28 2.11 -9.43 4.17
CA PHE A 28 1.44 -9.23 5.46
C PHE A 28 0.45 -10.35 5.82
N THR A 29 -0.24 -10.94 4.83
CA THR A 29 -1.14 -12.09 5.05
C THR A 29 -0.42 -13.27 5.71
N PHE A 30 0.89 -13.40 5.48
CA PHE A 30 1.73 -14.46 6.02
C PHE A 30 2.68 -13.96 7.12
N LEU A 31 2.44 -12.77 7.68
CA LEU A 31 3.33 -12.18 8.67
C LEU A 31 3.50 -13.07 9.91
N ALA A 32 2.40 -13.63 10.43
CA ALA A 32 2.43 -14.52 11.59
C ALA A 32 3.30 -15.78 11.34
N PRO A 33 3.06 -16.58 10.29
CA PRO A 33 3.93 -17.72 10.00
C PRO A 33 5.36 -17.30 9.65
N MET A 34 5.60 -16.14 9.03
CA MET A 34 6.97 -15.65 8.83
C MET A 34 7.68 -15.34 10.15
N MET A 35 7.01 -14.73 11.12
CA MET A 35 7.60 -14.46 12.43
C MET A 35 7.87 -15.74 13.22
N GLN A 36 7.04 -16.76 13.06
CA GLN A 36 7.22 -18.03 13.74
C GLN A 36 8.27 -18.91 13.05
N ASP A 37 8.07 -19.19 11.76
CA ASP A 37 8.80 -20.25 11.04
C ASP A 37 10.13 -19.75 10.46
N LEU A 38 10.25 -18.46 10.13
CA LEU A 38 11.50 -17.88 9.61
C LEU A 38 12.29 -17.17 10.72
N ALA A 39 11.63 -16.35 11.53
CA ALA A 39 12.29 -15.55 12.55
C ALA A 39 12.42 -16.27 13.91
N GLY A 40 11.78 -17.43 14.10
CA GLY A 40 11.93 -18.29 15.28
C GLY A 40 11.19 -17.82 16.53
N PHE A 41 10.21 -16.91 16.40
CA PHE A 41 9.41 -16.48 17.55
C PHE A 41 8.43 -17.56 18.00
N SER A 42 8.17 -17.63 19.31
CA SER A 42 7.12 -18.49 19.84
C SER A 42 5.72 -17.97 19.45
N PRO A 43 4.69 -18.84 19.37
CA PRO A 43 3.32 -18.41 19.06
C PRO A 43 2.80 -17.30 20.00
N ALA A 44 3.15 -17.36 21.29
CA ALA A 44 2.77 -16.34 22.26
C ALA A 44 3.44 -14.98 21.99
N ALA A 45 4.70 -14.98 21.52
CA ALA A 45 5.40 -13.75 21.15
C ALA A 45 4.79 -13.11 19.89
N VAL A 46 4.34 -13.92 18.92
CA VAL A 46 3.71 -13.42 17.69
C VAL A 46 2.48 -12.55 17.99
N SER A 47 1.64 -12.91 18.96
CA SER A 47 0.50 -12.09 19.37
C SER A 47 0.92 -10.69 19.83
N TRP A 48 1.99 -10.59 20.63
CA TRP A 48 2.54 -9.29 21.07
C TRP A 48 3.18 -8.51 19.92
N ILE A 49 3.81 -9.20 18.98
CA ILE A 49 4.37 -8.59 17.78
C ILE A 49 3.26 -8.00 16.91
N LEU A 50 2.16 -8.71 16.70
CA LEU A 50 1.01 -8.22 15.95
C LEU A 50 0.33 -7.04 16.66
N LEU A 51 0.29 -7.05 17.99
CA LEU A 51 -0.18 -5.89 18.76
C LEU A 51 0.72 -4.67 18.51
N GLY A 52 2.05 -4.84 18.60
CA GLY A 52 3.01 -3.78 18.29
C GLY A 52 2.91 -3.29 16.84
N TYR A 53 2.71 -4.20 15.90
CA TYR A 53 2.43 -3.87 14.51
C TYR A 53 1.15 -3.05 14.37
N GLY A 54 0.08 -3.39 15.10
CA GLY A 54 -1.15 -2.60 15.16
C GLY A 54 -0.93 -1.16 15.64
N VAL A 55 -0.04 -0.96 16.62
CA VAL A 55 0.37 0.39 17.06
C VAL A 55 1.10 1.12 15.93
N SER A 56 2.05 0.46 15.25
CA SER A 56 2.72 1.03 14.07
C SER A 56 1.73 1.42 12.98
N VAL A 57 0.70 0.61 12.73
CA VAL A 57 -0.37 0.89 11.77
C VAL A 57 -1.18 2.12 12.16
N ALA A 58 -1.54 2.27 13.44
CA ALA A 58 -2.25 3.43 13.92
C ALA A 58 -1.42 4.73 13.73
N ILE A 59 -0.13 4.67 14.09
CA ILE A 59 0.82 5.77 13.85
C ILE A 59 0.92 6.08 12.35
N GLY A 60 1.04 5.04 11.53
CA GLY A 60 1.11 5.10 10.08
C GLY A 60 -0.06 5.85 9.45
N ASN A 61 -1.30 5.49 9.81
CA ASN A 61 -2.50 6.18 9.31
C ASN A 61 -2.50 7.67 9.66
N ILE A 62 -2.17 8.03 10.90
CA ILE A 62 -2.16 9.44 11.32
C ILE A 62 -1.05 10.21 10.58
N TRP A 63 0.15 9.64 10.53
CA TRP A 63 1.30 10.26 9.88
C TRP A 63 1.11 10.38 8.36
N GLY A 64 0.61 9.33 7.72
CA GLY A 64 0.38 9.28 6.28
C GLY A 64 -0.70 10.26 5.82
N GLY A 65 -1.77 10.42 6.59
CA GLY A 65 -2.79 11.44 6.36
C GLY A 65 -2.19 12.85 6.43
N LYS A 66 -1.49 13.16 7.53
CA LYS A 66 -0.79 14.44 7.69
C LYS A 66 0.23 14.72 6.58
N LEU A 67 0.93 13.68 6.11
CA LEU A 67 1.89 13.81 5.02
C LEU A 67 1.21 14.18 3.70
N ALA A 68 0.09 13.52 3.38
CA ALA A 68 -0.72 13.79 2.20
C ALA A 68 -1.37 15.19 2.25
N ASP A 69 -1.87 15.60 3.41
CA ASP A 69 -2.46 16.93 3.59
C ASP A 69 -1.40 18.04 3.43
N LYS A 70 -0.20 17.84 3.99
CA LYS A 70 0.86 18.87 3.97
C LYS A 70 1.57 19.01 2.62
N HIS A 71 1.85 17.91 1.93
CA HIS A 71 2.67 17.93 0.71
C HIS A 71 1.87 17.62 -0.56
N GLY A 72 0.60 17.24 -0.44
CA GLY A 72 -0.23 16.71 -1.51
C GLY A 72 -0.14 15.19 -1.62
N ALA A 73 -1.23 14.58 -2.10
CA ALA A 73 -1.37 13.13 -2.10
C ALA A 73 -0.33 12.41 -3.00
N VAL A 74 -0.07 12.92 -4.20
CA VAL A 74 0.88 12.30 -5.14
C VAL A 74 2.31 12.20 -4.58
N PRO A 75 2.98 13.29 -4.14
CA PRO A 75 4.34 13.19 -3.59
C PRO A 75 4.38 12.36 -2.31
N ALA A 76 3.37 12.45 -1.44
CA ALA A 76 3.27 11.63 -0.23
C ALA A 76 3.20 10.13 -0.58
N LEU A 77 2.32 9.74 -1.51
CA LEU A 77 2.16 8.35 -1.92
C LEU A 77 3.39 7.81 -2.64
N LYS A 78 4.06 8.62 -3.47
CA LYS A 78 5.34 8.21 -4.07
C LYS A 78 6.41 7.93 -3.02
N PHE A 79 6.52 8.79 -2.00
CA PHE A 79 7.44 8.56 -0.89
C PHE A 79 7.11 7.27 -0.13
N ILE A 80 5.83 7.08 0.23
CA ILE A 80 5.38 5.91 0.97
C ILE A 80 5.60 4.62 0.17
N PHE A 81 5.26 4.59 -1.12
CA PHE A 81 5.49 3.40 -1.95
C PHE A 81 6.97 3.11 -2.19
N ALA A 82 7.82 4.14 -2.34
CA ALA A 82 9.26 3.93 -2.43
C ALA A 82 9.83 3.35 -1.12
N ALA A 83 9.40 3.89 0.03
CA ALA A 83 9.79 3.37 1.33
C ALA A 83 9.29 1.93 1.54
N LEU A 84 8.06 1.62 1.13
CA LEU A 84 7.50 0.26 1.19
C LEU A 84 8.26 -0.73 0.32
N PHE A 85 8.61 -0.35 -0.91
CA PHE A 85 9.44 -1.17 -1.78
C PHE A 85 10.77 -1.53 -1.08
N VAL A 86 11.46 -0.51 -0.54
CA VAL A 86 12.73 -0.71 0.17
C VAL A 86 12.52 -1.58 1.41
N LEU A 87 11.50 -1.31 2.22
CA LEU A 87 11.25 -2.06 3.46
C LEU A 87 10.88 -3.52 3.20
N LEU A 88 10.16 -3.82 2.11
CA LEU A 88 9.88 -5.21 1.71
C LEU A 88 11.14 -5.93 1.24
N MET A 89 12.03 -5.24 0.52
CA MET A 89 13.35 -5.79 0.13
C MET A 89 14.29 -5.95 1.33
N VAL A 90 14.24 -5.04 2.31
CA VAL A 90 14.96 -5.20 3.58
C VAL A 90 14.36 -6.38 4.36
N PHE A 91 13.03 -6.51 4.38
CA PHE A 91 12.37 -7.60 5.06
C PHE A 91 12.72 -8.96 4.46
N GLN A 92 12.89 -9.05 3.14
CA GLN A 92 13.40 -10.24 2.46
C GLN A 92 14.70 -10.77 3.10
N VAL A 93 15.62 -9.89 3.47
CA VAL A 93 16.92 -10.26 4.04
C VAL A 93 16.87 -10.38 5.57
N THR A 94 15.98 -9.63 6.24
CA THR A 94 15.88 -9.65 7.71
C THR A 94 14.92 -10.71 8.24
N ALA A 95 14.04 -11.29 7.41
CA ALA A 95 12.98 -12.21 7.82
C ALA A 95 13.47 -13.45 8.60
N SER A 96 14.72 -13.87 8.40
CA SER A 96 15.31 -15.02 9.10
C SER A 96 16.14 -14.65 10.34
N THR A 97 16.21 -13.37 10.69
CA THR A 97 16.95 -12.87 11.86
C THR A 97 15.97 -12.24 12.84
N GLN A 98 15.74 -12.90 13.97
CA GLN A 98 14.68 -12.61 14.94
C GLN A 98 14.47 -11.11 15.22
N TYR A 99 15.48 -10.41 15.75
CA TYR A 99 15.35 -8.98 16.10
C TYR A 99 15.29 -8.05 14.88
N ALA A 100 15.97 -8.41 13.79
CA ALA A 100 15.97 -7.61 12.57
C ALA A 100 14.62 -7.69 11.84
N ALA A 101 14.01 -8.88 11.80
CA ALA A 101 12.66 -9.10 11.31
C ALA A 101 11.66 -8.24 12.09
N LEU A 102 11.70 -8.30 13.42
CA LEU A 102 10.84 -7.51 14.30
C LEU A 102 10.97 -6.00 14.05
N ALA A 103 12.19 -5.48 14.04
CA ALA A 103 12.43 -4.05 13.77
C ALA A 103 11.89 -3.64 12.39
N THR A 104 12.15 -4.47 11.37
CA THR A 104 11.74 -4.18 10.00
C THR A 104 10.22 -4.15 9.87
N ILE A 105 9.49 -5.11 10.46
CA ILE A 105 8.02 -5.15 10.35
C ILE A 105 7.35 -4.01 11.12
N LEU A 106 7.91 -3.58 12.26
CA LEU A 106 7.36 -2.46 13.03
C LEU A 106 7.51 -1.15 12.26
N VAL A 107 8.65 -0.94 11.60
CA VAL A 107 8.85 0.22 10.70
C VAL A 107 7.95 0.08 9.47
N MET A 108 7.91 -1.11 8.84
CA MET A 108 7.05 -1.40 7.69
C MET A 108 5.58 -1.11 7.99
N GLY A 109 5.07 -1.45 9.17
CA GLY A 109 3.68 -1.22 9.57
C GLY A 109 3.24 0.24 9.48
N ILE A 110 4.16 1.18 9.76
CA ILE A 110 3.90 2.62 9.63
C ILE A 110 3.63 2.98 8.16
N PHE A 111 4.47 2.53 7.24
CA PHE A 111 4.32 2.84 5.81
C PHE A 111 3.22 2.01 5.14
N ALA A 112 3.03 0.77 5.58
CA ALA A 112 2.06 -0.20 5.06
C ALA A 112 0.62 0.29 5.16
N PHE A 113 0.33 1.09 6.16
CA PHE A 113 -0.99 1.68 6.35
C PHE A 113 -1.01 3.21 6.23
N GLY A 114 0.16 3.87 6.22
CA GLY A 114 0.22 5.30 5.93
C GLY A 114 -0.22 5.68 4.51
N ASN A 115 -0.19 4.75 3.55
CA ASN A 115 -0.71 5.01 2.20
C ASN A 115 -2.25 5.08 2.14
N VAL A 116 -2.96 4.45 3.07
CA VAL A 116 -4.44 4.36 3.06
C VAL A 116 -5.11 5.73 3.04
N PRO A 117 -4.84 6.64 3.99
CA PRO A 117 -5.45 7.96 3.98
C PRO A 117 -5.04 8.78 2.75
N GLY A 118 -3.78 8.67 2.32
CA GLY A 118 -3.30 9.38 1.12
C GLY A 118 -4.04 8.96 -0.15
N LEU A 119 -4.28 7.67 -0.33
CA LEU A 119 -5.05 7.14 -1.46
C LEU A 119 -6.52 7.57 -1.40
N GLN A 120 -7.11 7.56 -0.21
CA GLN A 120 -8.50 7.98 -0.01
C GLN A 120 -8.68 9.47 -0.33
N VAL A 121 -7.81 10.33 0.23
CA VAL A 121 -7.80 11.76 -0.05
C VAL A 121 -7.59 12.01 -1.55
N TYR A 122 -6.71 11.26 -2.21
CA TYR A 122 -6.45 11.44 -3.63
C TYR A 122 -7.67 11.16 -4.50
N VAL A 123 -8.41 10.06 -4.23
CA VAL A 123 -9.65 9.76 -4.95
C VAL A 123 -10.69 10.83 -4.72
N VAL A 124 -10.90 11.26 -3.48
CA VAL A 124 -11.91 12.28 -3.14
C VAL A 124 -11.61 13.60 -3.86
N GLN A 125 -10.36 14.10 -3.78
CA GLN A 125 -9.94 15.32 -4.46
C GLN A 125 -10.17 15.26 -5.98
N LYS A 126 -9.94 14.09 -6.59
CA LYS A 126 -10.14 13.91 -8.03
C LYS A 126 -11.61 13.76 -8.40
N ALA A 127 -12.39 13.09 -7.56
CA ALA A 127 -13.83 12.98 -7.75
C ALA A 127 -14.50 14.36 -7.65
N GLU A 128 -14.09 15.20 -6.70
CA GLU A 128 -14.56 16.59 -6.57
C GLU A 128 -14.25 17.42 -7.83
N GLN A 129 -13.12 17.15 -8.50
CA GLN A 129 -12.74 17.85 -9.73
C GLN A 129 -13.49 17.37 -10.97
N PHE A 130 -13.66 16.06 -11.15
CA PHE A 130 -14.16 15.48 -12.40
C PHE A 130 -15.62 15.02 -12.34
N THR A 131 -16.15 14.75 -11.16
CA THR A 131 -17.51 14.23 -10.95
C THR A 131 -18.08 14.62 -9.57
N PRO A 132 -18.28 15.93 -9.29
CA PRO A 132 -18.70 16.43 -7.97
C PRO A 132 -19.97 15.75 -7.41
N ASN A 133 -20.90 15.39 -8.28
CA ASN A 133 -22.17 14.74 -7.90
C ASN A 133 -22.03 13.25 -7.52
N ALA A 134 -20.81 12.69 -7.53
CA ALA A 134 -20.57 11.27 -7.28
C ALA A 134 -19.34 11.00 -6.40
N VAL A 135 -18.95 11.96 -5.56
CA VAL A 135 -17.79 11.82 -4.64
C VAL A 135 -17.95 10.64 -3.68
N ASP A 136 -19.14 10.46 -3.10
CA ASP A 136 -19.41 9.32 -2.20
C ASP A 136 -19.28 7.97 -2.90
N VAL A 137 -19.75 7.89 -4.15
CA VAL A 137 -19.60 6.68 -4.99
C VAL A 137 -18.14 6.41 -5.29
N ALA A 138 -17.37 7.46 -5.64
CA ALA A 138 -15.95 7.33 -5.93
C ALA A 138 -15.14 6.89 -4.70
N SER A 139 -15.46 7.45 -3.54
CA SER A 139 -14.93 7.08 -2.23
C SER A 139 -15.21 5.62 -1.90
N GLY A 140 -16.46 5.17 -2.06
CA GLY A 140 -16.86 3.77 -1.85
C GLY A 140 -16.17 2.79 -2.80
N LEU A 141 -16.02 3.17 -4.08
CA LEU A 141 -15.27 2.37 -5.05
C LEU A 141 -13.79 2.24 -4.70
N ASN A 142 -13.18 3.24 -4.03
CA ASN A 142 -11.82 3.12 -3.55
C ASN A 142 -11.70 2.09 -2.41
N ILE A 143 -12.68 2.03 -1.51
CA ILE A 143 -12.77 0.98 -0.48
C ILE A 143 -12.93 -0.40 -1.13
N ALA A 144 -13.73 -0.51 -2.20
CA ALA A 144 -13.80 -1.75 -2.97
C ALA A 144 -12.44 -2.10 -3.61
N ALA A 145 -11.72 -1.12 -4.16
CA ALA A 145 -10.38 -1.32 -4.72
C ALA A 145 -9.37 -1.79 -3.66
N PHE A 146 -9.42 -1.27 -2.42
CA PHE A 146 -8.62 -1.78 -1.31
C PHE A 146 -8.89 -3.26 -1.03
N ASN A 147 -10.16 -3.66 -0.96
CA ASN A 147 -10.55 -5.05 -0.72
C ASN A 147 -10.12 -5.98 -1.86
N ILE A 148 -10.26 -5.54 -3.11
CA ILE A 148 -9.75 -6.26 -4.28
C ILE A 148 -8.23 -6.41 -4.17
N GLY A 149 -7.52 -5.35 -3.80
CA GLY A 149 -6.08 -5.38 -3.56
C GLY A 149 -5.68 -6.41 -2.51
N ILE A 150 -6.34 -6.41 -1.35
CA ILE A 150 -6.10 -7.40 -0.28
C ILE A 150 -6.33 -8.82 -0.79
N ALA A 151 -7.44 -9.05 -1.50
CA ALA A 151 -7.78 -10.36 -2.04
C ALA A 151 -6.72 -10.84 -3.05
N LEU A 152 -6.36 -10.01 -4.03
CA LEU A 152 -5.35 -10.32 -5.03
C LEU A 152 -3.98 -10.55 -4.39
N GLY A 153 -3.55 -9.67 -3.48
CA GLY A 153 -2.31 -9.80 -2.75
C GLY A 153 -2.24 -11.10 -1.95
N SER A 154 -3.31 -11.42 -1.23
CA SER A 154 -3.39 -12.66 -0.43
C SER A 154 -3.40 -13.92 -1.29
N VAL A 155 -4.06 -13.90 -2.46
CA VAL A 155 -4.05 -15.02 -3.41
C VAL A 155 -2.66 -15.18 -4.02
N ILE A 156 -2.04 -14.10 -4.49
CA ILE A 156 -0.67 -14.14 -5.05
C ILE A 156 0.31 -14.63 -3.99
N GLY A 157 0.23 -14.11 -2.77
CA GLY A 157 1.03 -14.56 -1.64
C GLY A 157 0.79 -16.03 -1.33
N GLY A 158 -0.46 -16.48 -1.29
CA GLY A 158 -0.81 -17.89 -1.04
C GLY A 158 -0.26 -18.84 -2.08
N GLN A 159 -0.36 -18.49 -3.37
CA GLN A 159 0.25 -19.26 -4.46
C GLN A 159 1.78 -19.26 -4.36
N THR A 160 2.37 -18.13 -3.99
CA THR A 160 3.82 -18.02 -3.75
C THR A 160 4.25 -18.97 -2.64
N VAL A 161 3.54 -18.97 -1.51
CA VAL A 161 3.84 -19.84 -0.38
C VAL A 161 3.71 -21.31 -0.76
N ALA A 162 2.68 -21.67 -1.52
CA ALA A 162 2.43 -23.05 -1.95
C ALA A 162 3.52 -23.61 -2.88
N HIS A 163 4.09 -22.78 -3.76
CA HIS A 163 5.04 -23.22 -4.79
C HIS A 163 6.51 -22.91 -4.47
N TYR A 164 6.78 -21.81 -3.75
CA TYR A 164 8.13 -21.27 -3.55
C TYR A 164 8.48 -20.97 -2.08
N GLY A 165 7.49 -21.05 -1.17
CA GLY A 165 7.69 -20.89 0.28
C GLY A 165 7.51 -19.45 0.81
N LEU A 166 7.40 -19.35 2.15
CA LEU A 166 7.13 -18.10 2.88
C LEU A 166 8.13 -16.98 2.58
N ALA A 167 9.41 -17.33 2.48
CA ALA A 167 10.50 -16.39 2.31
C ALA A 167 10.44 -15.63 0.97
N GLN A 168 9.62 -16.03 0.01
CA GLN A 168 9.54 -15.37 -1.32
C GLN A 168 8.45 -14.30 -1.39
N THR A 169 7.56 -14.24 -0.40
CA THR A 169 6.45 -13.27 -0.40
C THR A 169 6.88 -11.80 -0.34
N PRO A 170 7.95 -11.39 0.38
CA PRO A 170 8.32 -9.97 0.48
C PRO A 170 8.74 -9.33 -0.84
N TRP A 171 9.64 -9.96 -1.59
CA TRP A 171 10.12 -9.37 -2.84
C TRP A 171 9.03 -9.35 -3.93
N ILE A 172 8.12 -10.34 -3.96
CA ILE A 172 6.97 -10.32 -4.87
C ILE A 172 6.04 -9.16 -4.51
N GLY A 173 5.74 -8.97 -3.22
CA GLY A 173 5.01 -7.81 -2.73
C GLY A 173 5.70 -6.50 -3.13
N ALA A 174 7.04 -6.44 -3.04
CA ALA A 174 7.82 -5.28 -3.44
C ALA A 174 7.64 -4.96 -4.92
N LEU A 175 7.66 -5.95 -5.81
CA LEU A 175 7.42 -5.74 -7.24
C LEU A 175 6.03 -5.18 -7.52
N ILE A 176 5.00 -5.67 -6.82
CA ILE A 176 3.63 -5.15 -6.96
C ILE A 176 3.57 -3.68 -6.50
N VAL A 177 4.20 -3.35 -5.35
CA VAL A 177 4.31 -1.97 -4.86
C VAL A 177 5.10 -1.09 -5.84
N LEU A 178 6.13 -1.62 -6.50
CA LEU A 178 6.88 -0.89 -7.52
C LEU A 178 5.99 -0.52 -8.71
N VAL A 179 5.12 -1.43 -9.16
CA VAL A 179 4.12 -1.10 -10.20
C VAL A 179 3.19 0.02 -9.73
N ALA A 180 2.71 -0.03 -8.48
CA ALA A 180 1.89 1.04 -7.91
C ALA A 180 2.63 2.39 -7.86
N PHE A 181 3.91 2.39 -7.49
CA PHE A 181 4.77 3.58 -7.51
C PHE A 181 4.91 4.17 -8.92
N LEU A 182 5.14 3.33 -9.93
CA LEU A 182 5.26 3.78 -11.32
C LEU A 182 3.94 4.36 -11.83
N LEU A 183 2.82 3.70 -11.56
CA LEU A 183 1.48 4.19 -11.93
C LEU A 183 1.12 5.49 -11.22
N MET A 184 1.49 5.65 -9.94
CA MET A 184 1.35 6.93 -9.22
C MET A 184 2.18 8.03 -9.89
N GLY A 185 3.38 7.70 -10.39
CA GLY A 185 4.20 8.62 -11.19
C GLY A 185 3.53 9.05 -12.49
N VAL A 186 2.84 8.15 -13.18
CA VAL A 186 2.04 8.45 -14.39
C VAL A 186 0.85 9.35 -14.02
N SER A 187 0.11 8.99 -12.97
CA SER A 187 -1.04 9.78 -12.48
C SER A 187 -0.64 11.22 -12.16
N GLY A 188 0.48 11.40 -11.47
CA GLY A 188 1.02 12.73 -11.15
C GLY A 188 1.45 13.55 -12.37
N ARG A 189 1.88 12.91 -13.47
CA ARG A 189 2.21 13.61 -14.73
C ARG A 189 0.97 14.09 -15.46
N LEU A 190 -0.11 13.30 -15.43
CA LEU A 190 -1.42 13.66 -16.01
C LEU A 190 -2.15 14.77 -15.23
N ASP A 191 -1.75 14.99 -13.98
CA ASP A 191 -2.27 16.04 -13.11
C ASP A 191 -1.53 17.38 -13.20
N LYS A 192 -0.36 17.43 -13.85
CA LYS A 192 0.29 18.72 -14.12
C LYS A 192 -0.56 19.49 -15.14
N PRO A 193 -0.92 20.76 -14.89
CA PRO A 193 -1.53 21.58 -15.92
C PRO A 193 -0.55 21.61 -17.10
N VAL A 194 -1.06 21.31 -18.31
CA VAL A 194 -0.35 21.63 -19.55
C VAL A 194 0.02 23.10 -19.40
N ARG A 195 1.32 23.37 -19.24
CA ARG A 195 1.86 24.72 -19.20
C ARG A 195 1.54 25.27 -20.58
N ILE A 196 0.44 26.01 -20.71
CA ILE A 196 0.09 26.72 -21.93
C ILE A 196 1.33 27.55 -22.21
N ALA A 197 2.02 27.21 -23.29
CA ALA A 197 3.05 28.02 -23.86
C ALA A 197 2.38 29.34 -24.24
N LEU A 198 2.53 30.33 -23.36
CA LEU A 198 2.39 31.73 -23.71
C LEU A 198 3.80 32.20 -24.03
N GLU A 199 4.19 31.98 -25.28
CA GLU A 199 5.14 32.84 -26.00
C GLU A 199 4.35 33.62 -27.05
#